data_AF-A0A6A5RRK3-F1
#
_entry.id   AF-A0A6A5RRK3-F1
#
_cell.length_a   1.000
_cell.length_b   1.000
_cell.length_c   1.000
_cell.angle_alpha   90.00
_cell.angle_beta   90.00
_cell.angle_gamma   90.00
#
_symmetry.space_group_name_H-M   'P 1'
#
loop_
_entity.id
_entity.type
_entity.pdbx_description
1 polymer ?
#
loop_
_entity_poly.entity_id
_entity_poly.type
_entity_poly.pdbx_seq_one_letter_code
_entity_poly.pdbx_strand_id
1 'polypeptide(L)'
;MKETAHAEKLEKANVKELKAANKLYNNKIKEQKREAAAAAKEVRDRKCAEERVAIDARKAQRLKDKQARDAQKASQLPNKGKRKASKAPQAPAAKKRRSAQPRSGAVAAAAAPPRGTHTTRSGRTATLYK
;
A
#
# COMPACT_ATOMS: atom_id res chain seq x y z
N MET A 1 -38.69 57.78 32.69
CA MET A 1 -37.25 57.83 32.30
C MET A 1 -36.34 56.94 33.15
N LYS A 2 -36.51 56.84 34.49
CA LYS A 2 -35.59 56.03 35.34
C LYS A 2 -35.81 54.51 35.26
N GLU A 3 -37.04 54.06 35.00
CA GLU A 3 -37.40 52.63 34.97
C GLU A 3 -36.87 51.89 33.72
N THR A 4 -36.84 52.56 32.57
CA THR A 4 -36.31 51.98 31.32
C THR A 4 -34.81 51.70 31.41
N ALA A 5 -34.04 52.58 32.06
CA ALA A 5 -32.61 52.39 32.27
C ALA A 5 -32.29 51.23 33.24
N HIS A 6 -33.19 50.92 34.18
CA HIS A 6 -33.04 49.76 35.06
C HIS A 6 -33.34 48.46 34.32
N ALA A 7 -34.42 48.42 33.54
CA ALA A 7 -34.77 47.27 32.71
C ALA A 7 -33.66 46.92 31.70
N GLU A 8 -33.09 47.92 31.02
CA GLU A 8 -31.96 47.68 30.10
C GLU A 8 -30.71 47.11 30.77
N LYS A 9 -30.44 47.49 32.04
CA LYS A 9 -29.30 46.96 32.79
C LYS A 9 -29.49 45.50 33.16
N LEU A 10 -30.72 45.12 33.54
CA LEU A 10 -31.08 43.73 33.82
C LEU A 10 -30.95 42.86 32.56
N GLU A 11 -31.47 43.32 31.43
CA GLU A 11 -31.33 42.61 30.14
C GLU A 11 -29.86 42.41 29.75
N LYS A 12 -29.02 43.44 29.92
CA LYS A 12 -27.58 43.35 29.66
C LYS A 12 -26.88 42.37 30.60
N ALA A 13 -27.32 42.26 31.86
CA ALA A 13 -26.80 41.27 32.80
C ALA A 13 -27.20 39.85 32.40
N ASN A 14 -28.48 39.64 32.08
CA ASN A 14 -29.01 38.34 31.63
C ASN A 14 -28.27 37.84 30.37
N VAL A 15 -28.06 38.71 29.38
CA VAL A 15 -27.31 38.34 28.16
C VAL A 15 -25.86 37.98 28.47
N LYS A 16 -25.21 38.64 29.44
CA LYS A 16 -23.85 38.29 29.85
C LYS A 16 -23.81 36.91 30.51
N GLU A 17 -24.77 36.60 31.37
CA GLU A 17 -24.88 35.28 32.00
C GLU A 17 -25.12 34.18 30.97
N LEU A 18 -26.04 34.39 30.02
CA LEU A 18 -26.28 33.44 28.93
C LEU A 18 -25.03 33.23 28.07
N LYS A 19 -24.27 34.28 27.77
CA LYS A 19 -23.00 34.17 27.05
C LYS A 19 -21.95 33.37 27.84
N ALA A 20 -21.86 33.59 29.16
CA ALA A 20 -20.97 32.84 30.02
C ALA A 20 -21.35 31.35 30.07
N ALA A 21 -22.63 31.04 30.24
CA ALA A 21 -23.15 29.68 30.22
C ALA A 21 -22.87 28.96 28.88
N ASN A 22 -23.12 29.65 27.75
CA ASN A 22 -22.83 29.12 26.41
C ASN A 22 -21.33 28.88 26.20
N LYS A 23 -20.47 29.76 26.71
CA LYS A 23 -19.02 29.56 26.67
C LYS A 23 -18.60 28.29 27.41
N LEU A 24 -19.13 28.08 28.62
CA LEU A 24 -18.85 26.89 29.41
C LEU A 24 -19.34 25.61 28.71
N TYR A 25 -20.55 25.65 28.15
CA TYR A 25 -21.10 24.53 27.39
C TYR A 25 -20.24 24.16 26.18
N ASN A 26 -19.85 25.16 25.38
CA ASN A 26 -18.98 24.95 24.22
C ASN A 26 -17.59 24.43 24.61
N ASN A 27 -17.05 24.86 25.76
CA ASN A 27 -15.79 24.33 26.26
C ASN A 27 -15.90 22.85 26.64
N LYS A 28 -16.97 22.45 27.33
CA LYS A 28 -17.23 21.02 27.65
C LYS A 28 -17.32 20.17 26.38
N ILE A 29 -18.01 20.64 25.34
CA ILE A 29 -18.08 19.94 24.05
C ILE A 29 -16.69 19.79 23.42
N LYS A 30 -15.86 20.85 23.48
CA LYS A 30 -14.50 20.81 22.93
C LYS A 30 -13.63 19.79 23.68
N GLU A 31 -13.73 19.72 24.99
CA GLU A 31 -13.01 18.75 25.82
C GLU A 31 -13.41 17.32 25.48
N GLN A 32 -14.71 17.03 25.43
CA GLN A 32 -15.21 15.71 25.02
C GLN A 32 -14.73 15.30 23.62
N LYS A 33 -14.71 16.23 22.65
CA LYS A 33 -14.18 15.97 21.31
C LYS A 33 -12.68 15.67 21.32
N ARG A 34 -11.91 16.35 22.18
CA ARG A 34 -10.47 16.09 22.32
C ARG A 34 -10.21 14.72 22.93
N GLU A 35 -10.96 14.35 23.97
CA GLU A 35 -10.88 13.02 24.59
C GLU A 35 -11.23 11.92 23.60
N ALA A 36 -12.33 12.06 22.86
CA ALA A 36 -12.70 11.12 21.81
C ALA A 36 -11.64 11.01 20.72
N ALA A 37 -11.04 12.13 20.30
CA ALA A 37 -9.96 12.14 19.33
C ALA A 37 -8.68 11.47 19.85
N ALA A 38 -8.34 11.67 21.13
CA ALA A 38 -7.20 11.03 21.77
C ALA A 38 -7.41 9.51 21.85
N ALA A 39 -8.58 9.05 22.30
CA ALA A 39 -8.92 7.63 22.33
C ALA A 39 -8.88 7.00 20.93
N ALA A 40 -9.43 7.67 19.91
CA ALA A 40 -9.36 7.20 18.53
C ALA A 40 -7.93 7.13 17.98
N LYS A 41 -7.05 8.07 18.39
CA LYS A 41 -5.64 8.06 18.04
C LYS A 41 -4.93 6.86 18.68
N GLU A 42 -5.15 6.60 19.97
CA GLU A 42 -4.54 5.45 20.63
C GLU A 42 -4.91 4.12 19.96
N VAL A 43 -6.18 3.93 19.60
CA VAL A 43 -6.62 2.72 18.88
C VAL A 43 -5.92 2.59 17.54
N ARG A 44 -5.78 3.71 16.80
CA ARG A 44 -5.06 3.71 15.51
C ARG A 44 -3.59 3.37 15.69
N ASP A 45 -2.94 3.97 16.69
CA ASP A 45 -1.52 3.76 16.94
C ASP A 45 -1.24 2.30 17.34
N ARG A 46 -2.11 1.67 18.14
CA ARG A 46 -2.04 0.23 18.45
C ARG A 46 -2.14 -0.64 17.20
N LYS A 47 -3.14 -0.39 16.34
CA LYS A 47 -3.29 -1.13 15.07
C LYS A 47 -2.07 -0.96 14.17
N CYS A 48 -1.56 0.27 14.03
CA CYS A 48 -0.36 0.51 13.23
C CYS A 48 0.89 -0.16 13.81
N ALA A 49 1.00 -0.28 15.13
CA ALA A 49 2.10 -1.01 15.77
C ALA A 49 2.04 -2.51 15.45
N GLU A 50 0.85 -3.12 15.54
CA GLU A 50 0.63 -4.53 15.17
C GLU A 50 0.96 -4.80 13.70
N GLU A 51 0.49 -3.93 12.79
CA GLU A 51 0.80 -4.02 11.36
C GLU A 51 2.31 -3.92 11.09
N ARG A 52 3.02 -3.03 11.80
CA ARG A 52 4.47 -2.90 11.67
C ARG A 52 5.20 -4.16 12.11
N VAL A 53 4.81 -4.77 13.22
CA VAL A 53 5.37 -6.05 13.67
C VAL A 53 5.21 -7.13 12.60
N ALA A 54 4.02 -7.25 12.01
CA ALA A 54 3.78 -8.22 10.93
C ALA A 54 4.63 -7.93 9.68
N ILE A 55 4.77 -6.67 9.29
CA ILE A 55 5.62 -6.26 8.15
C ILE A 55 7.08 -6.60 8.42
N ASP A 56 7.59 -6.32 9.61
CA ASP A 56 8.99 -6.54 9.94
C ASP A 56 9.32 -8.04 10.06
N ALA A 57 8.41 -8.85 10.61
CA ALA A 57 8.52 -10.31 10.56
C ALA A 57 8.60 -10.83 9.11
N ARG A 58 7.75 -10.30 8.22
CA ARG A 58 7.78 -10.66 6.79
C ARG A 58 9.08 -10.26 6.10
N LYS A 59 9.63 -9.07 6.43
CA LYS A 59 10.92 -8.62 5.90
C LYS A 59 12.05 -9.51 6.39
N ALA A 60 12.07 -9.88 7.67
CA ALA A 60 13.07 -10.77 8.23
C ALA A 60 13.04 -12.14 7.54
N GLN A 61 11.86 -12.70 7.29
CA GLN A 61 11.74 -13.95 6.54
C GLN A 61 12.28 -13.82 5.11
N ARG A 62 11.89 -12.75 4.38
CA ARG A 62 12.37 -12.51 3.01
C ARG A 62 13.89 -12.38 2.94
N LEU A 63 14.52 -11.79 3.96
CA LEU A 63 15.97 -11.68 4.05
C LEU A 63 16.62 -13.04 4.20
N LYS A 64 16.11 -13.90 5.09
CA LYS A 64 16.58 -15.28 5.26
C LYS A 64 16.45 -16.08 3.95
N ASP A 65 15.28 -16.00 3.31
CA ASP A 65 15.03 -16.70 2.04
C ASP A 65 15.94 -16.20 0.91
N LYS A 66 16.28 -14.91 0.91
CA LYS A 66 17.23 -14.33 -0.05
C LYS A 66 18.64 -14.87 0.21
N GLN A 67 19.10 -14.84 1.45
CA GLN A 67 20.42 -15.37 1.83
C GLN A 67 20.55 -16.86 1.47
N ALA A 68 19.54 -17.67 1.75
CA ALA A 68 19.52 -19.09 1.39
C ALA A 68 19.64 -19.29 -0.14
N ARG A 69 18.86 -18.54 -0.93
CA ARG A 69 18.93 -18.59 -2.40
C ARG A 69 20.28 -18.13 -2.94
N ASP A 70 20.85 -17.09 -2.36
CA ASP A 70 22.14 -16.56 -2.78
C ASP A 70 23.27 -17.54 -2.44
N ALA A 71 23.23 -18.20 -1.27
CA ALA A 71 24.16 -19.26 -0.89
C ALA A 71 24.06 -20.48 -1.83
N GLN A 72 22.83 -20.91 -2.16
CA GLN A 72 22.61 -22.00 -3.12
C GLN A 72 23.13 -21.64 -4.52
N LYS A 73 22.94 -20.39 -4.97
CA LYS A 73 23.50 -19.93 -6.25
C LYS A 73 25.02 -19.90 -6.19
N ALA A 74 25.61 -19.41 -5.11
CA ALA A 74 27.06 -19.34 -4.92
C ALA A 74 27.70 -20.73 -4.97
N SER A 75 27.08 -21.75 -4.37
CA SER A 75 27.60 -23.14 -4.46
C SER A 75 27.48 -23.74 -5.87
N GLN A 76 26.50 -23.31 -6.67
CA GLN A 76 26.35 -23.76 -8.07
C GLN A 76 27.28 -23.06 -9.07
N LEU A 77 27.68 -21.81 -8.80
CA LEU A 77 28.54 -21.02 -9.69
C LEU A 77 29.89 -21.70 -10.04
N PRO A 78 30.69 -22.24 -9.08
CA PRO A 78 31.97 -22.86 -9.41
C PRO A 78 31.81 -24.12 -10.29
N ASN A 79 30.66 -24.80 -10.20
CA ASN A 79 30.39 -26.01 -10.97
C ASN A 79 29.92 -25.73 -12.41
N LYS A 80 29.38 -24.53 -12.70
CA LYS A 80 28.88 -24.20 -14.05
C LYS A 80 30.00 -24.00 -15.08
N GLY A 81 31.15 -23.46 -14.67
CA GLY A 81 32.31 -23.27 -15.55
C GLY A 81 32.95 -24.59 -15.99
N LYS A 82 33.10 -25.55 -15.07
CA LYS A 82 33.69 -26.86 -15.37
C LYS A 82 32.82 -27.73 -16.28
N ARG A 83 31.49 -27.56 -16.22
CA ARG A 83 30.52 -28.33 -17.02
C ARG A 83 30.56 -28.02 -18.53
N LYS A 84 31.14 -26.89 -18.93
CA LYS A 84 31.36 -26.55 -20.35
C LYS A 84 32.69 -27.08 -20.88
N ALA A 85 33.71 -27.20 -20.03
CA ALA A 85 35.01 -27.76 -20.42
C ALA A 85 34.97 -29.30 -20.57
N SER A 86 34.12 -30.00 -19.81
CA SER A 86 34.06 -31.47 -19.83
C SER A 86 33.10 -32.05 -20.87
N LYS A 87 32.43 -31.22 -21.68
CA LYS A 87 31.58 -31.69 -22.78
C LYS A 87 32.20 -31.23 -24.10
N ALA A 88 32.67 -32.20 -24.89
CA ALA A 88 33.02 -31.95 -26.29
C ALA A 88 31.82 -31.25 -26.98
N PRO A 89 32.07 -30.25 -27.86
CA PRO A 89 30.99 -29.63 -28.63
C PRO A 89 30.28 -30.74 -29.41
N GLN A 90 28.99 -30.94 -29.13
CA GLN A 90 28.19 -31.87 -29.92
C GLN A 90 28.15 -31.35 -31.35
N ALA A 91 28.53 -32.21 -32.30
CA ALA A 91 28.46 -31.90 -33.72
C ALA A 91 27.05 -31.41 -34.08
N PRO A 92 26.91 -30.38 -34.95
CA PRO A 92 25.61 -29.85 -35.31
C PRO A 92 24.76 -30.98 -35.92
N ALA A 93 23.63 -31.27 -35.27
CA ALA A 93 22.74 -32.32 -35.72
C ALA A 93 22.25 -32.03 -37.14
N ALA A 94 22.42 -33.01 -38.04
CA ALA A 94 21.98 -32.90 -39.42
C ALA A 94 20.50 -32.50 -39.50
N LYS A 95 20.22 -31.45 -40.28
CA LYS A 95 18.89 -30.85 -40.45
C LYS A 95 17.95 -31.86 -41.10
N LYS A 96 17.19 -32.62 -40.30
CA LYS A 96 16.12 -33.48 -40.83
C LYS A 96 15.05 -32.59 -41.49
N ARG A 97 14.84 -32.80 -42.79
CA ARG A 97 13.74 -32.19 -43.55
C ARG A 97 12.42 -32.69 -42.95
N ARG A 98 11.64 -31.78 -42.38
CA ARG A 98 10.28 -32.09 -41.90
C ARG A 98 9.41 -32.34 -43.13
N SER A 99 8.86 -33.55 -43.27
CA SER A 99 7.74 -33.79 -44.17
C SER A 99 6.55 -32.98 -43.66
N ALA A 100 5.86 -32.32 -44.59
CA ALA A 100 4.66 -31.55 -44.31
C ALA A 100 3.52 -32.50 -43.97
N GLN A 101 3.35 -32.82 -42.68
CA GLN A 101 2.06 -33.31 -42.20
C GLN A 101 1.07 -32.14 -42.12
N PRO A 102 -0.15 -32.28 -42.66
CA PRO A 102 -1.21 -31.30 -42.43
C PRO A 102 -1.56 -31.33 -40.94
N ARG A 103 -1.24 -30.23 -40.25
CA ARG A 103 -1.68 -30.01 -38.87
C ARG A 103 -3.17 -29.76 -38.89
N SER A 104 -3.94 -30.76 -38.45
CA SER A 104 -5.32 -30.53 -38.01
C SER A 104 -5.31 -29.53 -36.85
N GLY A 105 -6.21 -28.55 -36.92
CA GLY A 105 -6.51 -27.62 -35.83
C GLY A 105 -5.66 -26.34 -35.84
N ALA A 106 -6.13 -25.32 -36.57
CA ALA A 106 -5.81 -23.95 -36.23
C ALA A 106 -6.44 -23.63 -34.86
N VAL A 107 -5.69 -23.83 -33.78
CA VAL A 107 -6.04 -23.22 -32.49
C VAL A 107 -5.86 -21.72 -32.70
N ALA A 108 -6.98 -20.99 -32.74
CA ALA A 108 -6.95 -19.53 -32.74
C ALA A 108 -6.00 -19.06 -31.64
N ALA A 109 -4.97 -18.31 -32.03
CA ALA A 109 -4.04 -17.74 -31.09
C ALA A 109 -4.84 -16.94 -30.06
N ALA A 110 -4.77 -17.35 -28.79
CA ALA A 110 -5.37 -16.59 -27.71
C ALA A 110 -4.84 -15.15 -27.78
N ALA A 111 -5.76 -14.19 -27.81
CA ALA A 111 -5.42 -12.77 -27.87
C ALA A 111 -4.46 -12.42 -26.74
N ALA A 112 -3.43 -11.62 -27.05
CA ALA A 112 -2.48 -11.15 -26.05
C ALA A 112 -3.22 -10.45 -24.90
N PRO A 113 -2.83 -10.68 -23.63
CA PRO A 113 -3.50 -10.04 -22.51
C PRO A 113 -3.39 -8.52 -22.63
N PRO A 114 -4.43 -7.77 -22.20
CA PRO A 114 -4.41 -6.32 -22.24
C PRO A 114 -3.23 -5.77 -21.44
N ARG A 115 -2.63 -4.69 -21.94
CA ARG A 115 -1.53 -4.01 -21.23
C ARG A 115 -2.07 -3.46 -19.91
N GLY A 116 -1.31 -3.62 -18.83
CA GLY A 116 -1.64 -3.01 -17.54
C GLY A 116 -1.68 -1.49 -17.64
N THR A 117 -2.53 -0.86 -16.84
CA THR A 117 -2.65 0.60 -16.74
C THR A 117 -2.37 1.06 -15.30
N HIS A 118 -1.97 2.31 -15.12
CA HIS A 118 -1.83 2.97 -13.81
C HIS A 118 -2.42 4.38 -13.84
N THR A 119 -2.81 4.87 -12.66
CA THR A 119 -3.23 6.27 -12.47
C THR A 119 -2.02 7.15 -12.20
N THR A 120 -1.85 8.17 -13.03
CA THR A 120 -0.80 9.19 -12.87
C THR A 120 -1.14 10.17 -11.74
N ARG A 121 -0.14 10.94 -11.28
CA ARG A 121 -0.32 11.97 -10.23
C ARG A 121 -1.38 13.03 -10.58
N SER A 122 -1.62 13.27 -11.87
CA SER A 122 -2.66 14.18 -12.36
C SER A 122 -4.02 13.50 -12.58
N GLY A 123 -4.21 12.25 -12.14
CA GLY A 123 -5.47 11.50 -12.24
C GLY A 123 -5.75 10.89 -13.62
N ARG A 124 -4.83 10.98 -14.58
CA ARG A 124 -5.00 10.37 -15.92
C ARG A 124 -4.60 8.90 -15.90
N THR A 125 -5.34 8.06 -16.62
CA THR A 125 -5.00 6.65 -16.85
C THR A 125 -3.92 6.56 -17.92
N ALA A 126 -2.80 5.92 -17.61
CA ALA A 126 -1.67 5.71 -18.52
C ALA A 126 -1.30 4.23 -18.62
N THR A 127 -0.85 3.79 -19.80
CA THR A 127 -0.38 2.43 -20.06
C THR A 127 0.98 2.17 -19.43
N LEU A 128 1.14 1.01 -18.79
CA LEU A 128 2.41 0.54 -18.25
C LEU A 128 3.26 -0.04 -19.40
N TYR A 129 4.35 0.64 -19.73
CA TYR A 129 5.41 0.10 -20.59
C TYR A 129 6.43 -0.62 -19.70
N LYS A 130 6.80 -1.84 -20.07
CA LYS A 130 7.89 -2.61 -19.42
C LYS A 130 9.23 -2.25 -20.05
#